data_AF-A0A1Y6EXT0-F1
#
_entry.id   AF-A0A1Y6EXT0-F1
#
_cell.length_a   1.000
_cell.length_b   1.000
_cell.length_c   1.000
_cell.angle_alpha   90.00
_cell.angle_beta   90.00
_cell.angle_gamma   90.00
#
_symmetry.space_group_name_H-M   'P 1'
#
loop_
_entity.id
_entity.type
_entity.pdbx_description
1 polymer ?
#
loop_
_entity_poly.entity_id
_entity_poly.type
_entity_poly.pdbx_seq_one_letter_code
_entity_poly.pdbx_strand_id
1 'polypeptide(L)'
;MRDLLFVAAATAVGFVGYLTFSAPDRGSPMFSTAVANIGQQCDIKGNISVNTGERIYHVPGQEFYAETTIRPEYGERWFCSEAEARAAGWRKARS
;
A
#
# COMPACT_ATOMS: atom_id res chain seq x y z
N MET A 1 10.92 -44.23 10.36
CA MET A 1 10.58 -43.02 11.14
C MET A 1 9.48 -42.31 10.36
N ARG A 2 8.20 -42.75 10.36
CA ARG A 2 7.26 -42.74 11.50
C ARG A 2 7.36 -41.37 12.19
N ASP A 3 6.42 -40.44 12.13
CA ASP A 3 4.98 -40.56 11.95
C ASP A 3 4.35 -39.15 11.73
N LEU A 4 3.18 -39.14 11.04
CA LEU A 4 1.98 -38.33 11.34
C LEU A 4 1.99 -36.80 11.03
N LEU A 5 0.96 -36.16 10.45
CA LEU A 5 -0.48 -36.43 10.42
C LEU A 5 -1.16 -35.91 9.12
N PHE A 6 -1.98 -36.79 8.51
CA PHE A 6 -3.31 -36.60 7.88
C PHE A 6 -3.57 -35.36 6.98
N VAL A 7 -3.73 -35.53 5.66
CA VAL A 7 -4.97 -35.94 4.95
C VAL A 7 -6.17 -35.02 5.25
N ALA A 8 -6.56 -34.22 4.26
CA ALA A 8 -7.95 -34.16 3.76
C ALA A 8 -8.04 -33.24 2.55
N ALA A 9 -8.05 -33.84 1.35
CA ALA A 9 -8.70 -33.25 0.20
C ALA A 9 -10.22 -33.29 0.45
N ALA A 10 -10.88 -32.14 0.43
CA ALA A 10 -12.34 -32.05 0.45
C ALA A 10 -12.81 -31.42 -0.87
N THR A 11 -12.82 -32.20 -1.94
CA THR A 11 -13.63 -31.88 -3.12
C THR A 11 -15.07 -32.24 -2.79
N ALA A 12 -15.80 -31.31 -2.18
CA ALA A 12 -17.23 -31.48 -1.97
C ALA A 12 -17.96 -31.13 -3.28
N VAL A 13 -18.36 -32.15 -4.03
CA VAL A 13 -19.41 -32.03 -5.06
C VAL A 13 -20.72 -31.92 -4.30
N GLY A 14 -21.37 -30.74 -4.35
CA GLY A 14 -22.69 -30.52 -3.78
C GLY A 14 -23.72 -30.34 -4.90
N PHE A 15 -24.63 -31.30 -5.05
CA PHE A 15 -25.82 -31.21 -5.89
C PHE A 15 -27.07 -31.26 -4.98
N VAL A 16 -28.03 -30.38 -5.26
CA VAL A 16 -29.44 -30.34 -4.82
C VAL A 16 -29.72 -29.90 -3.37
N GLY A 17 -30.31 -28.71 -3.25
CA GLY A 17 -30.90 -28.21 -2.00
C GLY A 17 -31.45 -26.80 -2.12
N TYR A 18 -32.45 -26.61 -2.98
CA TYR A 18 -33.18 -25.35 -3.16
C TYR A 18 -34.13 -25.11 -1.98
N LEU A 19 -33.64 -24.58 -0.85
CA LEU A 19 -34.48 -24.00 0.20
C LEU A 19 -33.82 -22.70 0.69
N THR A 20 -34.60 -21.64 0.58
CA THR A 20 -34.22 -20.24 0.75
C THR A 20 -33.86 -19.91 2.20
N PHE A 21 -32.59 -19.62 2.47
CA PHE A 21 -32.23 -18.74 3.58
C PHE A 21 -31.97 -17.35 3.00
N SER A 22 -33.03 -16.55 2.92
CA SER A 22 -32.91 -15.12 2.66
C SER A 22 -32.33 -14.47 3.92
N ALA A 23 -31.02 -14.32 3.98
CA ALA A 23 -30.42 -13.38 4.92
C ALA A 23 -30.78 -11.96 4.44
N PRO A 24 -31.42 -11.11 5.26
CA PRO A 24 -31.47 -9.69 4.95
C PRO A 24 -30.08 -9.12 5.24
N ASP A 25 -29.23 -9.04 4.22
CA ASP A 25 -28.00 -8.26 4.27
C ASP A 25 -28.37 -6.79 4.48
N ARG A 26 -28.53 -6.43 5.76
CA ARG A 26 -28.56 -5.05 6.22
C ARG A 26 -27.21 -4.43 5.90
N GLY A 27 -27.18 -3.71 4.79
CA GLY A 27 -26.20 -2.67 4.52
C GLY A 27 -25.03 -3.15 3.70
N SER A 28 -25.15 -3.01 2.38
CA SER A 28 -23.99 -2.82 1.52
C SER A 28 -24.39 -2.01 0.29
N PRO A 29 -24.08 -0.71 0.21
CA PRO A 29 -23.70 -0.16 -1.07
C PRO A 29 -22.29 -0.68 -1.38
N MET A 30 -22.18 -1.85 -2.04
CA MET A 30 -20.91 -2.30 -2.66
C MET A 30 -20.53 -1.50 -3.91
N PHE A 31 -21.20 -0.38 -4.16
CA PHE A 31 -20.58 0.71 -4.87
C PHE A 31 -19.73 1.48 -3.86
N SER A 32 -18.58 0.90 -3.48
CA SER A 32 -17.41 1.75 -3.28
C SER A 32 -17.21 2.45 -4.61
N THR A 33 -17.84 3.59 -4.78
CA THR A 33 -17.35 4.64 -5.65
C THR A 33 -15.96 4.94 -5.13
N ALA A 34 -14.99 4.15 -5.58
CA ALA A 34 -13.65 4.61 -5.80
C ALA A 34 -13.82 5.77 -6.78
N VAL A 35 -14.20 6.93 -6.24
CA VAL A 35 -13.69 8.19 -6.71
C VAL A 35 -12.19 8.01 -6.60
N ALA A 36 -11.61 7.45 -7.67
CA ALA A 36 -10.20 7.45 -7.92
C ALA A 36 -9.77 8.86 -7.59
N ASN A 37 -8.92 8.97 -6.58
CA ASN A 37 -8.44 10.22 -6.04
C ASN A 37 -7.90 11.10 -7.17
N ILE A 38 -8.75 11.95 -7.72
CA ILE A 38 -8.34 13.05 -8.59
C ILE A 38 -7.78 14.10 -7.63
N GLY A 39 -6.54 13.87 -7.19
CA GLY A 39 -5.81 14.80 -6.33
C GLY A 39 -5.31 14.25 -4.98
N GLN A 40 -4.96 12.96 -4.84
CA GLN A 40 -3.97 12.64 -3.78
C GLN A 40 -2.64 13.17 -4.28
N GLN A 41 -2.37 14.43 -3.96
CA GLN A 41 -1.04 14.98 -4.11
C GLN A 41 -0.17 14.15 -3.16
N CYS A 42 0.63 13.26 -3.73
CA CYS A 42 1.59 12.49 -2.95
C CYS A 42 2.53 13.50 -2.28
N ASP A 43 2.35 13.76 -0.98
CA ASP A 43 3.04 14.83 -0.26
C ASP A 43 4.39 14.40 0.33
N ILE A 44 4.84 13.17 0.08
CA ILE A 44 6.13 12.72 0.61
C ILE A 44 7.19 12.88 -0.47
N LYS A 45 8.18 13.73 -0.19
CA LYS A 45 9.26 14.09 -1.11
C LYS A 45 10.41 13.11 -0.99
N GLY A 46 10.66 12.27 -1.99
CA GLY A 46 11.87 11.45 -2.06
C GLY A 46 12.99 12.11 -2.85
N ASN A 47 14.00 12.66 -2.15
CA ASN A 47 15.23 13.20 -2.73
C ASN A 47 16.45 12.25 -2.63
N ILE A 48 17.36 12.32 -3.59
CA ILE A 48 18.61 11.55 -3.60
C ILE A 48 19.76 12.50 -3.33
N SER A 49 20.47 12.28 -2.22
CA SER A 49 21.63 13.10 -1.85
C SER A 49 22.69 13.00 -2.95
N VAL A 50 22.99 14.12 -3.61
CA VAL A 50 23.99 14.19 -4.69
C VAL A 50 25.40 13.81 -4.22
N ASN A 51 25.69 13.99 -2.93
CA ASN A 51 27.01 13.72 -2.36
C ASN A 51 27.18 12.25 -1.91
N THR A 52 26.11 11.63 -1.40
CA THR A 52 26.17 10.29 -0.79
C THR A 52 25.41 9.22 -1.57
N GLY A 53 24.58 9.60 -2.54
CA GLY A 53 23.68 8.71 -3.26
C GLY A 53 22.55 8.14 -2.40
N GLU A 54 22.37 8.65 -1.18
CA GLU A 54 21.37 8.15 -0.25
C GLU A 54 19.96 8.56 -0.68
N ARG A 55 19.03 7.61 -0.59
CA ARG A 55 17.61 7.81 -0.87
C ARG A 55 16.90 8.26 0.40
N ILE A 56 16.53 9.52 0.45
CA ILE A 56 15.97 10.16 1.65
C ILE A 56 14.57 10.67 1.33
N TYR A 57 13.59 10.28 2.16
CA TYR A 57 12.24 10.80 2.04
C TYR A 57 11.94 11.83 3.14
N HIS A 58 11.26 12.91 2.74
CA HIS A 58 10.81 13.99 3.60
C HIS A 58 9.29 14.01 3.68
N VAL A 59 8.76 14.24 4.88
CA VAL A 59 7.32 14.36 5.14
C VAL A 59 6.94 15.81 5.44
N PRO A 60 5.69 16.21 5.18
CA PRO A 60 5.21 17.54 5.57
C PRO A 60 5.43 17.82 7.05
N GLY A 61 5.95 19.00 7.39
CA GLY A 61 6.27 19.40 8.76
C GLY A 61 7.74 19.24 9.16
N GLN A 62 8.58 18.64 8.31
CA GLN A 62 10.03 18.66 8.48
C GLN A 62 10.66 19.98 8.05
N GLU A 63 11.78 20.34 8.68
CA GLU A 63 12.47 21.62 8.44
C GLU A 63 12.86 21.79 6.96
N PHE A 64 13.41 20.72 6.36
CA PHE A 64 13.89 20.73 4.98
C PHE A 64 12.82 20.34 3.97
N TYR A 65 11.57 20.14 4.38
CA TYR A 65 10.51 19.74 3.46
C TYR A 65 10.27 20.81 2.38
N ALA A 66 10.25 22.09 2.75
CA ALA A 66 9.99 23.18 1.82
C ALA A 66 11.14 23.39 0.82
N GLU A 67 12.38 23.27 1.28
CA GLU A 67 13.60 23.44 0.47
C GLU A 67 13.83 22.26 -0.49
N THR A 68 13.46 21.05 -0.07
CA THR A 68 13.63 19.85 -0.89
C THR A 68 12.78 19.97 -2.15
N THR A 69 13.43 20.01 -3.31
CA THR A 69 12.78 20.01 -4.63
C THR A 69 13.04 18.67 -5.30
N ILE A 70 11.98 18.01 -5.73
CA ILE A 70 12.08 16.71 -6.41
C ILE A 70 12.50 16.92 -7.85
N ARG A 71 13.59 16.26 -8.23
CA ARG A 71 14.17 16.25 -9.57
C ARG A 71 14.11 14.85 -10.19
N PRO A 72 13.02 14.53 -10.93
CA PRO A 72 12.82 13.21 -11.54
C PRO A 72 13.97 12.75 -12.43
N GLU A 73 14.72 13.69 -13.01
CA GLU A 73 15.90 13.43 -13.83
C GLU A 73 17.01 12.66 -13.09
N TYR A 74 17.06 12.74 -11.76
CA TYR A 74 18.00 11.98 -10.93
C TYR A 74 17.39 10.73 -10.31
N GLY A 75 16.14 10.38 -10.65
CA GLY A 75 15.41 9.28 -10.05
C GLY A 75 14.72 9.62 -8.72
N GLU A 76 14.64 10.91 -8.40
CA GLU A 76 13.84 11.41 -7.29
C GLU A 76 12.35 11.32 -7.60
N ARG A 77 11.52 11.07 -6.58
CA ARG A 77 10.09 10.91 -6.79
C ARG A 77 9.26 11.24 -5.57
N TRP A 78 7.98 11.47 -5.81
CA TRP A 78 6.98 11.65 -4.76
C TRP A 78 6.40 10.30 -4.34
N PHE A 79 6.03 10.20 -3.07
CA PHE A 79 5.42 9.03 -2.46
C PHE A 79 4.11 9.44 -1.80
N CYS A 80 3.13 8.54 -1.84
CA CYS A 80 1.85 8.78 -1.18
C CYS A 80 1.83 8.26 0.26
N SER A 81 2.80 7.41 0.66
CA SER A 81 2.93 6.93 2.04
C SER A 81 4.39 6.66 2.43
N GLU A 82 4.70 6.78 3.74
CA GLU A 82 6.03 6.42 4.26
C GLU A 82 6.34 4.93 4.04
N ALA A 83 5.31 4.08 4.07
CA ALA A 83 5.45 2.65 3.83
C ALA A 83 5.92 2.35 2.40
N GLU A 84 5.37 3.07 1.41
CA GLU A 84 5.83 2.97 0.01
C GLU A 84 7.28 3.44 -0.15
N ALA A 85 7.65 4.54 0.50
CA ALA A 85 9.02 5.04 0.49
C ALA A 85 9.99 4.01 1.09
N ARG A 86 9.67 3.44 2.25
CA ARG A 86 10.48 2.39 2.88
C ARG A 86 10.57 1.12 2.03
N ALA A 87 9.45 0.69 1.45
CA ALA A 87 9.42 -0.48 0.56
C ALA A 87 10.29 -0.26 -0.70
N ALA A 88 10.39 0.98 -1.18
CA ALA A 88 11.28 1.37 -2.27
C ALA A 88 12.76 1.53 -1.84
N GLY A 89 13.09 1.26 -0.57
CA GLY A 89 14.44 1.37 -0.03
C GLY A 89 14.86 2.79 0.36
N TRP A 90 13.91 3.67 0.67
CA TRP A 90 14.17 5.04 1.09
C TRP A 90 14.18 5.12 2.61
N ARG A 91 15.12 5.90 3.17
CA ARG A 91 15.18 6.19 4.60
C ARG A 91 14.50 7.51 4.93
N LYS A 92 13.97 7.64 6.15
CA LYS A 92 13.40 8.91 6.62
C LYS A 92 14.51 9.96 6.76
N ALA A 93 14.22 11.20 6.37
CA ALA A 93 15.05 12.33 6.72
C ALA A 93 15.15 12.46 8.24
N ARG A 94 16.38 12.70 8.72
CA ARG A 94 16.58 13.23 10.07
C ARG A 94 16.43 14.74 9.92
N SER A 95 15.54 15.34 10.71
CA SER A 95 15.07 16.74 10.63
C SER A 95 13.83 16.97 9.76
#